data_AF-A0A133Q759-F1
#
_entry.id   AF-A0A133Q759-F1
#
_cell.length_a   1.000
_cell.length_b   1.000
_cell.length_c   1.000
_cell.angle_alpha   90.00
_cell.angle_beta   90.00
_cell.angle_gamma   90.00
#
_symmetry.space_group_name_H-M   'P 1'
#
loop_
_entity.id
_entity.type
_entity.pdbx_description
1 polymer ?
#
loop_
_entity_poly.entity_id
_entity_poly.type
_entity_poly.pdbx_seq_one_letter_code
_entity_poly.pdbx_strand_id
1 'polypeptide(L)' 'MSKEKKSRLNYHEEENAMVENLEDLKELGKEMEHISEKNDEEKVNQSHDTSKSSNS' A
#
# COMPACT_ATOMS: atom_id res chain seq x y z
N MET A 1 -17.13 27.60 -31.29
CA MET A 1 -17.71 26.40 -30.64
C MET A 1 -16.59 25.74 -29.84
N SER A 2 -16.51 25.98 -28.53
CA SER A 2 -17.07 25.14 -27.46
C SER A 2 -16.26 23.86 -27.21
N LYS A 3 -15.49 23.89 -26.11
CA LYS A 3 -15.16 22.76 -25.21
C LYS A 3 -14.44 21.53 -25.78
N GLU A 4 -13.16 21.63 -26.16
CA GLU A 4 -12.33 20.41 -26.26
C GLU A 4 -10.93 20.59 -25.68
N LYS A 5 -10.84 21.12 -24.46
CA LYS A 5 -9.83 20.62 -23.52
C LYS A 5 -10.38 19.35 -22.88
N LYS A 6 -10.59 18.30 -23.67
CA LYS A 6 -10.58 16.95 -23.11
C LYS A 6 -9.12 16.77 -22.71
N SER A 7 -8.87 16.99 -21.42
CA SER A 7 -7.75 16.41 -20.69
C SER A 7 -7.34 15.12 -21.40
N ARG A 8 -6.06 15.00 -21.77
CA ARG A 8 -5.48 13.71 -22.15
C ARG A 8 -5.66 12.80 -20.95
N LEU A 9 -6.85 12.22 -20.84
CA LEU A 9 -7.18 11.18 -19.88
C LEU A 9 -6.16 10.10 -20.18
N ASN A 10 -5.52 9.63 -19.12
CA ASN A 10 -4.50 8.61 -19.17
C ASN A 10 -5.13 7.33 -19.76
N TYR A 11 -5.08 7.17 -21.09
CA TYR A 11 -5.76 6.08 -21.83
C TYR A 11 -5.23 4.68 -21.48
N HIS A 12 -4.28 4.57 -20.53
CA HIS A 12 -3.65 3.35 -20.04
C HIS A 12 -3.95 3.09 -18.55
N GLU A 13 -4.96 3.71 -17.95
CA GLU A 13 -5.37 3.39 -16.56
C GLU A 13 -5.76 1.93 -16.41
N GLU A 14 -6.39 1.34 -17.42
CA GLU A 14 -6.73 -0.09 -17.46
C GLU A 14 -5.49 -1.00 -17.48
N GLU A 15 -4.41 -0.58 -18.16
CA GLU A 15 -3.16 -1.34 -18.26
C GLU A 15 -2.34 -1.32 -16.97
N ASN A 16 -2.56 -0.31 -16.11
CA ASN A 16 -1.90 -0.18 -14.81
C ASN A 16 -2.83 -0.60 -13.64
N ALA A 17 -3.94 -1.27 -13.92
CA ALA A 17 -4.86 -1.73 -12.89
C ALA A 17 -4.14 -2.79 -12.03
N MET A 18 -3.93 -2.50 -10.76
CA MET A 18 -3.34 -3.46 -9.80
C MET A 18 -4.33 -4.56 -9.38
N VAL A 19 -5.57 -4.48 -9.84
CA VAL A 19 -6.68 -5.38 -9.54
C VAL A 19 -7.61 -5.38 -10.74
N GLU A 20 -7.88 -6.54 -11.32
CA GLU A 20 -8.78 -6.67 -12.47
C GLU A 20 -10.15 -7.20 -12.06
N ASN A 21 -10.19 -8.00 -10.98
CA ASN A 21 -11.41 -8.67 -10.54
C ASN A 21 -11.50 -8.84 -9.00
N LEU A 22 -12.63 -9.38 -8.53
CA LEU A 22 -12.88 -9.58 -7.10
C LEU A 22 -11.95 -10.64 -6.46
N GLU A 23 -11.47 -11.60 -7.24
CA GLU A 23 -10.55 -12.63 -6.75
C GLU A 23 -9.17 -12.03 -6.45
N ASP A 24 -8.68 -11.13 -7.30
CA ASP A 24 -7.42 -10.40 -7.08
C ASP A 24 -7.50 -9.56 -5.79
N LEU A 25 -8.66 -8.93 -5.50
CA LEU A 25 -8.88 -8.22 -4.24
C LEU A 25 -8.77 -9.13 -3.02
N LYS A 26 -9.30 -10.35 -3.10
CA LYS A 26 -9.23 -11.31 -1.99
C LYS A 26 -7.82 -11.82 -1.79
N GLU A 27 -7.10 -12.08 -2.87
CA GLU A 27 -5.70 -12.52 -2.82
C GLU A 27 -4.82 -11.44 -2.18
N LEU A 28 -4.97 -10.19 -2.62
CA LEU A 28 -4.28 -9.05 -2.01
C LEU A 28 -4.64 -8.89 -0.53
N GLY A 29 -5.90 -9.09 -0.16
CA GLY A 29 -6.35 -9.05 1.24
C GLY A 29 -5.64 -10.08 2.13
N LYS A 30 -5.46 -11.32 1.63
CA LYS A 30 -4.73 -12.38 2.35
C LYS A 30 -3.25 -12.08 2.49
N GLU A 31 -2.63 -11.53 1.45
CA GLU A 31 -1.21 -11.16 1.49
C GLU A 31 -0.98 -10.02 2.49
N MET A 32 -1.88 -9.05 2.54
CA MET A 32 -1.85 -7.95 3.50
C MET A 32 -2.01 -8.41 4.95
N GLU A 33 -2.91 -9.37 5.21
CA GLU A 33 -3.09 -9.98 6.53
C GLU A 33 -1.79 -10.63 7.02
N HIS A 34 -1.16 -11.46 6.17
CA HIS A 34 0.11 -12.14 6.49
C HIS A 34 1.27 -11.17 6.74
N ILE A 35 1.35 -10.08 5.98
CA ILE A 35 2.37 -9.04 6.19
C ILE A 35 2.09 -8.26 7.46
N SER A 36 0.82 -7.93 7.76
CA SER A 36 0.44 -7.23 8.98
C SER A 36 0.80 -8.04 10.22
N GLU A 37 0.50 -9.35 10.22
CA GLU A 37 0.83 -10.25 11.33
C GLU A 37 2.34 -10.30 11.57
N LYS A 38 3.13 -10.50 10.50
CA LYS A 38 4.59 -10.49 10.60
C LYS A 38 5.17 -9.16 11.08
N ASN A 39 4.63 -8.05 10.58
CA ASN A 39 5.09 -6.72 10.98
C ASN A 39 4.73 -6.39 12.42
N ASP A 40 3.58 -6.86 12.91
CA ASP A 40 3.17 -6.71 14.31
C ASP A 40 4.04 -7.58 15.22
N GLU A 41 4.35 -8.81 14.82
CA GLU A 41 5.29 -9.68 15.53
C GLU A 41 6.72 -9.09 15.55
N GLU A 42 7.21 -8.55 14.44
CA GLU A 42 8.50 -7.87 14.39
C GLU A 42 8.51 -6.59 15.22
N LYS A 43 7.43 -5.81 15.26
CA LYS A 43 7.31 -4.63 16.15
C LYS A 43 7.35 -5.02 17.63
N VAL A 44 6.73 -6.14 18.00
CA VAL A 44 6.79 -6.65 19.38
C VAL A 44 8.20 -7.15 19.71
N ASN A 45 8.89 -7.77 18.75
CA ASN A 45 10.27 -8.26 18.91
C ASN A 45 11.34 -7.16 18.77
N GLN A 46 10.98 -6.01 18.20
CA GLN A 46 11.79 -4.80 18.31
C GLN A 46 11.72 -4.31 19.75
N SER A 47 12.65 -4.80 20.58
CA SER A 47 13.00 -4.12 21.81
C SER A 47 13.25 -2.65 21.46
N HIS A 48 12.36 -1.76 21.91
CA HIS A 48 12.60 -0.33 21.85
C HIS A 48 13.88 -0.09 22.64
N ASP A 49 15.01 -0.07 21.94
CA ASP A 49 16.25 0.45 22.46
C ASP A 49 15.98 1.96 22.62
N THR A 50 15.40 2.31 23.77
CA THR A 50 15.12 3.69 24.18
C THR A 50 16.42 4.41 24.54
N SER A 51 17.54 4.05 23.90
CA SER A 51 18.81 4.78 23.91
C SER A 51 18.75 6.06 23.06
N LYS A 52 17.54 6.61 22.83
CA LYS A 52 17.37 8.03 22.52
C LYS A 52 17.34 8.83 23.83
N SER A 53 18.45 9.52 24.07
CA SER A 53 18.53 10.79 24.81
C SER A 53 18.51 10.72 26.34
N SER A 54 19.61 10.28 26.92
CA SER A 54 20.12 10.87 28.16
C SER A 54 21.59 11.23 27.94
N ASN A 55 21.82 12.27 27.14
CA ASN A 55 23.09 12.99 27.17
C ASN A 55 23.04 13.87 28.43
N SER A 56 23.56 13.33 29.54
CA SER A 56 23.97 14.08 30.72
C SER A 56 25.33 14.74 30.50
#